data_AF-A0A9Y6JH26-F1
#
_entry.id   AF-A0A9Y6JH26-F1
#
_cell.length_a   1.000
_cell.length_b   1.000
_cell.length_c   1.000
_cell.angle_alpha   90.00
_cell.angle_beta   90.00
_cell.angle_gamma   90.00
#
_symmetry.space_group_name_H-M   'P 1'
#
loop_
_entity.id
_entity.type
_entity.pdbx_description
1 polymer ?
#
loop_
_entity_poly.entity_id
_entity_poly.type
_entity_poly.pdbx_seq_one_letter_code
_entity_poly.pdbx_strand_id
1 'polypeptide(L)'
;MEMLPDLWKEDYWLPPGVTWRDMEQMGDSNRPRPLDLLIALPLALGFVALRYMFERFVAPPMARCLGVKNRFQVTAAPSPNLESFYIQNRREPTQSEMEGLMLSCRKTQRQIETWFKRRRSQDKPSKTKKFGEAAWRFFFYLTAFVAGLSCLVDKPWFWDLRECWRQYPFQPMERAHYWYYMLELGFYGSLLLRISVDVKRKDFKEQVVHHLATIFLLSFSYCANYIRIGTLVMLLHDSSDILLEPAKMFNYGAGWRRSCDTLFVMFAVIFLVTRLVIFPSKIIHTTLVLSMEVFEPFAGYYFFNILLMVLQGLHIFWAKLILHMVYKFLKGKLEKDERSDEESEVEEEEEDKGGEENKDPGVDCYWEKNSNPHLVLRLRGGIIEPSLKQLAQKYNCDRIICRKCYARLHPRAIKCGHTRNIRPRIL
;
A
#
# COMPACT_ATOMS: atom_id res chain seq x y z
N MET A 1 -15.69 -36.36 3.07
CA MET A 1 -16.98 -36.06 3.74
C MET A 1 -17.15 -36.78 5.09
N GLU A 2 -16.22 -37.64 5.55
CA GLU A 2 -16.44 -38.50 6.73
C GLU A 2 -16.04 -37.92 8.10
N MET A 3 -15.40 -36.74 8.19
CA MET A 3 -14.88 -36.27 9.48
C MET A 3 -15.89 -35.60 10.41
N LEU A 4 -17.07 -35.17 9.93
CA LEU A 4 -18.15 -34.53 10.72
C LEU A 4 -19.52 -34.72 10.03
N PRO A 5 -20.21 -35.86 10.20
CA PRO A 5 -21.43 -36.18 9.44
C PRO A 5 -22.57 -35.17 9.67
N ASP A 6 -22.71 -34.64 10.88
CA ASP A 6 -23.75 -33.67 11.22
C ASP A 6 -23.51 -32.29 10.55
N LEU A 7 -22.24 -31.93 10.32
CA LEU A 7 -21.88 -30.67 9.67
C LEU A 7 -22.15 -30.73 8.17
N TRP A 8 -22.02 -31.88 7.51
CA TRP A 8 -22.16 -32.04 6.06
C TRP A 8 -23.57 -32.45 5.61
N LYS A 9 -24.57 -32.28 6.48
CA LYS A 9 -25.97 -32.56 6.16
C LYS A 9 -26.43 -31.71 4.97
N GLU A 10 -27.08 -32.34 4.01
CA GLU A 10 -27.52 -31.74 2.74
C GLU A 10 -28.38 -30.49 2.96
N ASP A 11 -29.32 -30.54 3.89
CA ASP A 11 -30.24 -29.44 4.25
C ASP A 11 -29.53 -28.13 4.63
N TYR A 12 -28.27 -28.18 5.09
CA TYR A 12 -27.52 -26.97 5.44
C TYR A 12 -26.88 -26.29 4.24
N TRP A 13 -26.53 -27.03 3.20
CA TRP A 13 -25.65 -26.54 2.13
C TRP A 13 -26.26 -26.59 0.74
N LEU A 14 -27.34 -27.36 0.55
CA LEU A 14 -28.05 -27.51 -0.70
C LEU A 14 -29.49 -27.00 -0.56
N PRO A 15 -30.12 -26.58 -1.67
CA PRO A 15 -31.55 -26.29 -1.70
C PRO A 15 -32.39 -27.49 -1.26
N PRO A 16 -33.58 -27.26 -0.68
CA PRO A 16 -34.51 -28.33 -0.34
C PRO A 16 -34.81 -29.23 -1.55
N GLY A 17 -34.73 -30.55 -1.35
CA GLY A 17 -35.00 -31.54 -2.39
C GLY A 17 -33.81 -31.90 -3.29
N VAL A 18 -32.60 -31.39 -3.01
CA VAL A 18 -31.36 -31.75 -3.72
C VAL A 18 -30.40 -32.47 -2.78
N THR A 19 -29.84 -33.59 -3.25
CA THR A 19 -28.86 -34.39 -2.50
C THR A 19 -27.45 -34.26 -3.08
N TRP A 20 -26.43 -34.65 -2.31
CA TRP A 20 -25.05 -34.67 -2.83
C TRP A 20 -24.91 -35.64 -4.02
N ARG A 21 -25.71 -36.71 -4.06
CA ARG A 21 -25.72 -37.68 -5.16
C ARG A 21 -26.22 -37.07 -6.46
N ASP A 22 -27.18 -36.15 -6.40
CA ASP A 22 -27.68 -35.45 -7.58
C ASP A 22 -26.58 -34.56 -8.18
N MET A 23 -25.77 -33.94 -7.32
CA MET A 23 -24.60 -33.16 -7.74
C MET A 23 -23.47 -34.04 -8.32
N GLU A 24 -23.40 -35.32 -7.92
CA GLU A 24 -22.46 -36.31 -8.46
C GLU A 24 -22.82 -36.85 -9.84
N GLN A 25 -24.09 -36.73 -10.24
CA GLN A 25 -24.52 -37.12 -11.58
C GLN A 25 -24.07 -36.13 -12.67
N MET A 26 -23.64 -34.91 -12.30
CA MET A 26 -23.02 -33.99 -13.24
C MET A 26 -21.65 -34.53 -13.69
N GLY A 27 -21.40 -34.49 -15.00
CA GLY A 27 -20.13 -34.91 -15.58
C GLY A 27 -18.94 -34.25 -14.90
N ASP A 28 -17.91 -35.03 -14.58
CA ASP A 28 -16.80 -34.63 -13.71
C ASP A 28 -16.02 -33.40 -14.18
N SER A 29 -16.01 -33.10 -15.48
CA SER A 29 -15.36 -31.91 -16.04
C SER A 29 -16.19 -30.63 -15.92
N ASN A 30 -17.47 -30.74 -15.55
CA ASN A 30 -18.44 -29.65 -15.59
C ASN A 30 -18.90 -29.21 -14.19
N ARG A 31 -18.41 -29.84 -13.11
CA ARG A 31 -18.80 -29.51 -11.73
C ARG A 31 -17.60 -29.03 -10.90
N PRO A 32 -17.78 -28.01 -10.03
CA PRO A 32 -16.75 -27.62 -9.09
C PRO A 32 -16.58 -28.70 -8.02
N ARG A 33 -15.33 -29.09 -7.73
CA ARG A 33 -15.02 -30.02 -6.64
C ARG A 33 -14.31 -29.27 -5.51
N PRO A 34 -14.69 -29.48 -4.24
CA PRO A 34 -13.97 -28.85 -3.12
C PRO A 34 -12.46 -29.13 -3.11
N LEU A 35 -12.03 -30.28 -3.66
CA LEU A 35 -10.62 -30.65 -3.78
C LEU A 35 -9.85 -29.73 -4.74
N ASP A 36 -10.51 -29.13 -5.73
CA ASP A 36 -9.87 -28.22 -6.67
C ASP A 36 -9.30 -26.99 -5.97
N LEU A 37 -9.89 -26.57 -4.84
CA LEU A 37 -9.40 -25.44 -4.04
C LEU A 37 -7.97 -25.68 -3.52
N LEU A 38 -7.51 -26.93 -3.42
CA LEU A 38 -6.12 -27.23 -3.06
C LEU A 38 -5.12 -26.72 -4.10
N ILE A 39 -5.54 -26.54 -5.36
CA ILE A 39 -4.71 -25.96 -6.43
C ILE A 39 -4.38 -24.48 -6.13
N ALA A 40 -5.20 -23.78 -5.34
CA ALA A 40 -4.90 -22.42 -4.94
C ALA A 40 -3.62 -22.32 -4.09
N LEU A 41 -3.23 -23.37 -3.36
CA LEU A 41 -2.00 -23.37 -2.54
C LEU A 41 -0.72 -23.31 -3.38
N PRO A 42 -0.45 -24.23 -4.33
CA PRO A 42 0.72 -24.11 -5.20
C PRO A 42 0.65 -22.86 -6.08
N LEU A 43 -0.55 -22.41 -6.50
CA LEU A 43 -0.70 -21.14 -7.21
C LEU A 43 -0.29 -19.95 -6.34
N ALA A 44 -0.70 -19.90 -5.07
CA ALA A 44 -0.31 -18.84 -4.14
C ALA A 44 1.21 -18.79 -3.95
N LEU A 45 1.87 -19.93 -3.79
CA LEU A 45 3.33 -20.01 -3.72
C LEU A 45 4.00 -19.58 -5.04
N GLY A 46 3.41 -19.97 -6.18
CA GLY A 46 3.82 -19.52 -7.50
C GLY A 46 3.75 -18.00 -7.66
N PHE A 47 2.65 -17.36 -7.23
CA PHE A 47 2.53 -15.91 -7.21
C PHE A 47 3.52 -15.25 -6.25
N VAL A 48 3.85 -15.88 -5.12
CA VAL A 48 4.92 -15.39 -4.23
C VAL A 48 6.27 -15.40 -4.95
N ALA A 49 6.62 -16.49 -5.63
CA ALA A 49 7.85 -16.55 -6.41
C ALA A 49 7.85 -15.53 -7.57
N LEU A 50 6.75 -15.43 -8.32
CA LEU A 50 6.63 -14.54 -9.46
C LEU A 50 6.73 -13.06 -9.05
N ARG A 51 6.09 -12.67 -7.96
CA ARG A 51 6.24 -11.31 -7.39
C ARG A 51 7.67 -11.02 -6.96
N TYR A 52 8.38 -11.98 -6.35
CA TYR A 52 9.78 -11.79 -6.00
C TYR A 52 10.63 -11.51 -7.24
N MET A 53 10.42 -12.28 -8.31
CA MET A 53 11.09 -12.05 -9.60
C MET A 53 10.72 -10.69 -10.19
N PHE A 54 9.45 -10.30 -10.15
CA PHE A 54 8.97 -9.01 -10.64
C PHE A 54 9.62 -7.84 -9.88
N GLU A 55 9.60 -7.87 -8.55
CA GLU A 55 10.21 -6.84 -7.70
C GLU A 55 11.73 -6.75 -7.88
N ARG A 56 12.38 -7.87 -8.22
CA ARG A 56 13.83 -7.92 -8.45
C ARG A 56 14.24 -7.41 -9.84
N PHE A 57 13.50 -7.77 -10.88
CA PHE A 57 13.94 -7.58 -12.28
C PHE A 57 13.14 -6.52 -13.04
N VAL A 58 11.84 -6.37 -12.77
CA VAL A 58 10.93 -5.51 -13.55
C VAL A 58 10.64 -4.18 -12.85
N ALA A 59 10.38 -4.20 -11.54
CA ALA A 59 10.08 -2.97 -10.80
C ALA A 59 11.22 -1.93 -10.79
N PRO A 60 12.52 -2.29 -10.62
CA PRO A 60 13.60 -1.30 -10.57
C PRO A 60 13.82 -0.50 -11.87
N PRO A 61 13.84 -1.09 -13.09
CA PRO A 61 13.92 -0.28 -14.31
C PRO A 61 12.68 0.61 -14.49
N MET A 62 11.47 0.13 -14.16
CA MET A 62 10.26 0.96 -14.22
C MET A 62 10.30 2.15 -13.26
N ALA A 63 10.72 1.92 -12.01
CA ALA A 63 10.87 2.96 -11.00
C ALA A 63 11.83 4.06 -11.46
N ARG A 64 12.94 3.68 -12.12
CA ARG A 64 13.90 4.63 -12.72
C ARG A 64 13.29 5.45 -13.85
N CYS A 65 12.51 4.81 -14.74
CA CYS A 65 11.83 5.50 -15.84
C CYS A 65 10.81 6.53 -15.33
N LEU A 66 10.12 6.24 -14.22
CA LEU A 66 9.17 7.16 -13.58
C LEU A 66 9.83 8.15 -12.60
N GLY A 67 11.17 8.15 -12.53
CA GLY A 67 11.92 9.09 -11.69
C GLY A 67 11.69 8.91 -10.18
N VAL A 68 11.36 7.70 -9.73
CA VAL A 68 11.19 7.40 -8.30
C VAL A 68 12.56 7.52 -7.62
N LYS A 69 12.71 8.53 -6.76
CA LYS A 69 13.93 8.74 -5.97
C LYS A 69 13.65 8.35 -4.52
N ASN A 70 14.49 7.48 -3.97
CA ASN A 70 14.50 7.27 -2.52
C ASN A 70 15.06 8.53 -1.86
N ARG A 71 14.40 9.03 -0.81
CA ARG A 71 15.01 10.05 0.05
C ARG A 71 16.25 9.42 0.69
N PHE A 72 17.35 10.17 0.73
CA PHE A 72 18.51 9.77 1.52
C PHE A 72 18.10 9.77 3.00
N GLN A 73 17.87 8.59 3.55
CA GLN A 73 17.64 8.43 4.98
C GLN A 73 18.99 8.50 5.70
N VAL A 74 19.10 9.42 6.65
CA VAL A 74 20.30 9.54 7.49
C VAL A 74 20.30 8.35 8.44
N THR A 75 21.33 7.51 8.33
CA THR A 75 21.46 6.34 9.19
C THR A 75 21.73 6.74 10.64
N ALA A 76 21.07 6.08 11.59
CA ALA A 76 21.36 6.28 13.01
C ALA A 76 22.82 5.90 13.29
N ALA A 77 23.50 6.68 14.13
CA ALA A 77 24.89 6.39 14.49
C ALA A 77 24.97 5.05 15.26
N PRO A 78 25.94 4.17 15.00
CA PRO A 78 26.03 2.89 15.68
C PRO A 78 26.12 3.08 17.20
N SER A 79 25.18 2.48 17.94
CA SER A 79 25.13 2.54 19.40
C SER A 79 24.57 1.23 19.93
N PRO A 80 25.41 0.30 20.43
CA PRO A 80 25.00 -1.03 20.82
C PRO A 80 23.90 -1.03 21.89
N ASN A 81 24.02 -0.15 22.90
CA ASN A 81 23.07 -0.05 24.01
C ASN A 81 21.69 0.47 23.56
N LEU A 82 21.66 1.43 22.62
CA LEU A 82 20.40 1.94 22.07
C LEU A 82 19.76 0.92 21.12
N GLU A 83 20.56 0.20 20.33
CA GLU A 83 20.09 -0.87 19.45
C GLU A 83 19.55 -2.06 20.23
N SER A 84 20.22 -2.48 21.31
CA SER A 84 19.73 -3.55 22.18
C SER A 84 18.41 -3.19 22.84
N PHE A 85 18.27 -1.94 23.33
CA PHE A 85 17.00 -1.46 23.86
C PHE A 85 15.91 -1.43 22.78
N TYR A 86 16.22 -0.93 21.58
CA TYR A 86 15.27 -0.80 20.47
C TYR A 86 14.73 -2.17 20.01
N ILE A 87 15.57 -3.20 19.98
CA ILE A 87 15.19 -4.56 19.57
C ILE A 87 14.40 -5.29 20.68
N GLN A 88 14.79 -5.12 21.95
CA GLN A 88 14.25 -5.90 23.06
C GLN A 88 13.01 -5.27 23.72
N ASN A 89 12.89 -3.94 23.69
CA ASN A 89 11.83 -3.20 24.37
C ASN A 89 10.92 -2.48 23.36
N ARG A 90 10.61 -1.21 23.63
CA ARG A 90 9.74 -0.38 22.78
C ARG A 90 10.58 0.51 21.84
N ARG A 91 9.99 0.78 20.67
CA ARG A 91 10.56 1.71 19.68
C ARG A 91 10.50 3.17 20.10
N GLU A 92 9.71 3.46 21.14
CA GLU A 92 9.61 4.75 21.82
C GLU A 92 9.82 4.54 23.32
N PRO A 93 10.93 5.03 23.89
CA PRO A 93 11.18 4.96 25.32
C PRO A 93 10.27 5.93 26.09
N THR A 94 9.79 5.50 27.25
CA THR A 94 9.09 6.36 28.22
C THR A 94 10.07 7.30 28.94
N GLN A 95 9.55 8.31 29.65
CA GLN A 95 10.36 9.27 30.40
C GLN A 95 11.34 8.60 31.39
N SER A 96 10.89 7.59 32.15
CA SER A 96 11.74 6.86 33.10
C SER A 96 12.82 6.01 32.41
N GLU A 97 12.50 5.40 31.27
CA GLU A 97 13.47 4.64 30.47
C GLU A 97 14.50 5.56 29.80
N MET A 98 14.08 6.77 29.42
CA MET A 98 14.96 7.78 28.86
C MET A 98 16.09 8.15 29.83
N GLU A 99 15.77 8.34 31.11
CA GLU A 99 16.76 8.62 32.16
C GLU A 99 17.80 7.50 32.29
N GLY A 100 17.35 6.24 32.28
CA GLY A 100 18.25 5.07 32.29
C GLY A 100 19.14 4.96 31.05
N LEU A 101 18.61 5.33 29.88
CA LEU A 101 19.36 5.36 28.62
C LEU A 101 20.38 6.50 28.58
N MET A 102 20.06 7.66 29.17
CA MET A 102 20.98 8.79 29.31
C MET A 102 22.20 8.42 30.15
N LEU A 103 21.96 7.76 31.29
CA LEU A 103 23.02 7.27 32.20
C LEU A 103 23.90 6.21 31.55
N SER A 104 23.30 5.19 30.92
CA SER A 104 24.02 4.07 30.32
C SER A 104 24.79 4.44 29.05
N CYS A 105 24.28 5.38 28.25
CA CYS A 105 24.87 5.76 26.96
C CYS A 105 25.72 7.03 27.04
N ARG A 106 25.71 7.76 28.17
CA ARG A 106 26.33 9.08 28.34
C ARG A 106 25.95 10.08 27.23
N LYS A 107 24.68 10.05 26.83
CA LYS A 107 24.12 10.93 25.80
C LYS A 107 23.03 11.82 26.38
N THR A 108 22.83 12.99 25.78
CA THR A 108 21.72 13.86 26.16
C THR A 108 20.39 13.29 25.67
N GLN A 109 19.29 13.67 26.31
CA GLN A 109 17.93 13.27 25.91
C GLN A 109 17.70 13.53 24.42
N ARG A 110 18.00 14.74 23.93
CA ARG A 110 17.85 15.10 22.51
C ARG A 110 18.63 14.20 21.56
N GLN A 111 19.84 13.77 21.95
CA GLN A 111 20.66 12.87 21.13
C GLN A 111 20.06 11.47 21.05
N ILE A 112 19.48 10.99 22.14
CA ILE A 112 18.79 9.69 22.21
C ILE A 112 17.50 9.75 21.40
N GLU A 113 16.66 10.76 21.61
CA GLU A 113 15.43 11.00 20.82
C GLU A 113 15.74 11.09 19.31
N THR A 114 16.77 11.84 18.93
CA THR A 114 17.22 11.95 17.54
C THR A 114 17.68 10.60 16.99
N TRP A 115 18.37 9.79 17.80
CA TRP A 115 18.81 8.46 17.41
C TRP A 115 17.60 7.54 17.16
N PHE A 116 16.64 7.50 18.10
CA PHE A 116 15.42 6.71 17.96
C PHE A 116 14.58 7.17 16.76
N LYS A 117 14.42 8.48 16.55
CA LYS A 117 13.75 9.06 15.37
C LYS A 117 14.41 8.59 14.07
N ARG A 118 15.75 8.67 13.98
CA ARG A 118 16.51 8.19 12.81
C ARG A 118 16.40 6.68 12.62
N ARG A 119 16.47 5.90 13.70
CA ARG A 119 16.40 4.43 13.67
C ARG A 119 15.03 3.94 13.21
N ARG A 120 13.95 4.58 13.67
CA ARG A 120 12.58 4.36 13.18
C ARG A 120 12.44 4.73 11.71
N SER A 121 12.98 5.91 11.33
CA SER A 121 13.01 6.34 9.93
C SER A 121 13.76 5.36 9.01
N GLN A 122 14.79 4.67 9.50
CA GLN A 122 15.49 3.60 8.76
C GLN A 122 14.67 2.31 8.59
N ASP A 123 13.77 1.99 9.53
CA ASP A 123 12.86 0.84 9.39
C ASP A 123 11.75 1.09 8.35
N LYS A 124 11.53 2.36 7.98
CA LYS A 124 10.53 2.71 6.98
C LYS A 124 10.89 2.13 5.60
N PRO A 125 9.94 1.48 4.93
CA PRO A 125 10.18 0.90 3.60
C PRO A 125 10.50 2.00 2.57
N SER A 126 11.47 1.71 1.69
CA SER A 126 11.87 2.64 0.64
C SER A 126 10.72 2.93 -0.34
N LYS A 127 10.68 4.13 -0.92
CA LYS A 127 9.70 4.49 -1.96
C LYS A 127 9.73 3.54 -3.15
N THR A 128 10.91 3.02 -3.48
CA THR A 128 11.10 2.01 -4.54
C THR A 128 10.42 0.68 -4.18
N LYS A 129 10.49 0.24 -2.91
CA LYS A 129 9.77 -0.96 -2.45
C LYS A 129 8.25 -0.76 -2.59
N LYS A 130 7.71 0.34 -2.06
CA LYS A 130 6.27 0.66 -2.18
C LYS A 130 5.79 0.74 -3.64
N PHE A 131 6.62 1.32 -4.51
CA PHE A 131 6.37 1.36 -5.94
C PHE A 131 6.32 -0.05 -6.55
N GLY A 132 7.27 -0.93 -6.20
CA GLY A 132 7.30 -2.30 -6.69
C GLY A 132 6.07 -3.11 -6.27
N GLU A 133 5.64 -2.95 -5.01
CA GLU A 133 4.41 -3.59 -4.50
C GLU A 133 3.16 -3.11 -5.25
N ALA A 134 3.05 -1.80 -5.51
CA ALA A 134 1.93 -1.23 -6.27
C ALA A 134 1.95 -1.68 -7.74
N ALA A 135 3.13 -1.66 -8.38
CA ALA A 135 3.29 -2.09 -9.77
C ALA A 135 2.94 -3.57 -9.96
N TRP A 136 3.35 -4.45 -9.04
CA TRP A 136 2.97 -5.86 -9.08
C TRP A 136 1.45 -6.05 -9.06
N ARG A 137 0.77 -5.37 -8.13
CA ARG A 137 -0.69 -5.42 -8.01
C ARG A 137 -1.37 -4.86 -9.26
N PHE A 138 -0.87 -3.76 -9.81
CA PHE A 138 -1.40 -3.17 -11.05
C PHE A 138 -1.41 -4.17 -12.21
N PHE A 139 -0.28 -4.82 -12.51
CA PHE A 139 -0.22 -5.77 -13.63
C PHE A 139 -1.12 -6.98 -13.42
N PHE A 140 -1.22 -7.47 -12.17
CA PHE A 140 -2.14 -8.55 -11.85
C PHE A 140 -3.60 -8.13 -12.08
N TYR A 141 -4.07 -7.05 -11.45
CA TYR A 141 -5.47 -6.61 -11.56
C TYR A 141 -5.84 -6.22 -12.99
N LEU A 142 -4.91 -5.63 -13.75
CA LEU A 142 -5.12 -5.35 -15.18
C LEU A 142 -5.34 -6.64 -15.97
N THR A 143 -4.51 -7.66 -15.74
CA THR A 143 -4.62 -8.94 -16.43
C THR A 143 -5.90 -9.68 -16.02
N ALA A 144 -6.21 -9.72 -14.72
CA ALA A 144 -7.40 -10.34 -14.17
C ALA A 144 -8.68 -9.71 -14.72
N PHE A 145 -8.76 -8.38 -14.76
CA PHE A 145 -9.92 -7.68 -15.28
C PHE A 145 -10.13 -7.89 -16.78
N VAL A 146 -9.05 -7.84 -17.58
CA VAL A 146 -9.14 -8.11 -19.02
C VAL A 146 -9.57 -9.56 -19.27
N ALA A 147 -9.00 -10.51 -18.54
CA ALA A 147 -9.37 -11.92 -18.63
C ALA A 147 -10.83 -12.14 -18.20
N GLY A 148 -11.25 -11.58 -17.07
CA GLY A 148 -12.61 -11.66 -16.55
C GLY A 148 -13.64 -11.08 -17.52
N LEU A 149 -13.37 -9.87 -18.05
CA LEU A 149 -14.26 -9.24 -19.03
C LEU A 149 -14.36 -10.09 -20.31
N SER A 150 -13.24 -10.59 -20.81
CA SER A 150 -13.21 -11.44 -22.01
C SER A 150 -13.96 -12.75 -21.82
N CYS A 151 -13.94 -13.33 -20.61
CA CYS A 151 -14.65 -14.59 -20.33
C CYS A 151 -16.16 -14.38 -20.10
N LEU A 152 -16.57 -13.19 -19.68
CA LEU A 152 -17.94 -12.92 -19.23
C LEU A 152 -18.80 -12.14 -20.21
N VAL A 153 -18.22 -11.32 -21.08
CA VAL A 153 -18.98 -10.40 -21.95
C VAL A 153 -19.98 -11.13 -22.87
N ASP A 154 -19.62 -12.31 -23.34
CA ASP A 154 -20.48 -13.14 -24.21
C ASP A 154 -21.48 -13.99 -23.44
N LYS A 155 -21.49 -13.93 -22.10
CA LYS A 155 -22.33 -14.78 -21.25
C LYS A 155 -23.66 -14.08 -20.94
N PRO A 156 -24.78 -14.81 -20.94
CA PRO A 156 -26.10 -14.20 -20.74
C PRO A 156 -26.24 -13.57 -19.34
N TRP A 157 -25.62 -14.17 -18.31
CA TRP A 157 -25.68 -13.66 -16.94
C TRP A 157 -24.87 -12.37 -16.71
N PHE A 158 -24.03 -11.96 -17.66
CA PHE A 158 -23.39 -10.64 -17.62
C PHE A 158 -24.40 -9.52 -17.91
N TRP A 159 -25.41 -9.80 -18.73
CA TRP A 159 -26.43 -8.83 -19.15
C TRP A 159 -27.74 -8.97 -18.36
N ASP A 160 -28.15 -10.20 -18.04
CA ASP A 160 -29.34 -10.49 -17.23
C ASP A 160 -29.00 -11.33 -15.99
N LEU A 161 -29.10 -10.71 -14.82
CA LEU A 161 -28.77 -11.34 -13.54
C LEU A 161 -29.71 -12.49 -13.16
N ARG A 162 -30.89 -12.61 -13.78
CA ARG A 162 -31.79 -13.78 -13.61
C ARG A 162 -31.12 -15.07 -14.07
N GLU A 163 -30.28 -14.97 -15.10
CA GLU A 163 -29.52 -16.09 -15.64
C GLU A 163 -28.42 -16.58 -14.68
N CYS A 164 -28.07 -15.82 -13.62
CA CYS A 164 -27.18 -16.32 -12.56
C CYS A 164 -27.76 -17.52 -11.82
N TRP A 165 -29.09 -17.61 -11.67
CA TRP A 165 -29.77 -18.65 -10.89
C TRP A 165 -30.48 -19.70 -11.74
N ARG A 166 -30.55 -19.49 -13.06
CA ARG A 166 -31.18 -20.45 -13.96
C ARG A 166 -30.52 -21.82 -13.83
N GLN A 167 -31.34 -22.85 -13.60
CA GLN A 167 -30.91 -24.25 -13.39
C GLN A 167 -30.01 -24.47 -12.18
N TYR A 168 -29.91 -23.51 -11.25
CA TYR A 168 -29.22 -23.75 -9.98
C TYR A 168 -29.92 -24.88 -9.20
N PRO A 169 -29.18 -25.86 -8.61
CA PRO A 169 -27.72 -25.94 -8.47
C PRO A 169 -26.96 -26.67 -9.60
N PHE A 170 -27.65 -27.16 -10.63
CA PHE A 170 -27.10 -27.92 -11.75
C PHE A 170 -26.55 -27.04 -12.88
N GLN A 171 -25.60 -26.16 -12.55
CA GLN A 171 -24.99 -25.25 -13.52
C GLN A 171 -23.63 -25.81 -14.00
N PRO A 172 -23.42 -25.99 -15.31
CA PRO A 172 -22.13 -26.43 -15.81
C PRO A 172 -21.09 -25.32 -15.69
N MET A 173 -19.92 -25.66 -15.14
CA MET A 173 -18.76 -24.80 -15.06
C MET A 173 -17.92 -24.88 -16.34
N GLU A 174 -17.72 -23.75 -17.00
CA GLU A 174 -16.77 -23.65 -18.10
C GLU A 174 -15.33 -23.57 -17.59
N ARG A 175 -14.39 -24.13 -18.38
CA ARG A 175 -12.96 -24.15 -18.06
C ARG A 175 -12.35 -22.75 -17.87
N ALA A 176 -12.87 -21.75 -18.57
CA ALA A 176 -12.42 -20.36 -18.42
C ALA A 176 -12.77 -19.81 -17.02
N HIS A 177 -14.00 -20.03 -16.54
CA HIS A 177 -14.43 -19.61 -15.21
C HIS A 177 -13.67 -20.35 -14.11
N TYR A 178 -13.37 -21.64 -14.32
CA TYR A 178 -12.53 -22.42 -13.43
C TYR A 178 -11.17 -21.76 -13.20
N TRP A 179 -10.42 -21.48 -14.28
CA TRP A 179 -9.10 -20.87 -14.14
C TRP A 179 -9.16 -19.44 -13.60
N TYR A 180 -10.20 -18.69 -13.96
CA TYR A 180 -10.41 -17.35 -13.38
C TYR A 180 -10.56 -17.43 -11.85
N TYR A 181 -11.37 -18.37 -11.35
CA TYR A 181 -11.51 -18.65 -9.91
C TYR A 181 -10.19 -19.09 -9.25
N MET A 182 -9.50 -20.07 -9.83
CA MET A 182 -8.29 -20.63 -9.23
C MET A 182 -7.14 -19.63 -9.18
N LEU A 183 -6.97 -18.83 -10.23
CA LEU A 183 -5.94 -17.80 -10.29
C LEU A 183 -6.20 -16.66 -9.29
N GLU A 184 -7.45 -16.19 -9.19
CA GLU A 184 -7.84 -15.17 -8.21
C GLU A 184 -7.70 -15.67 -6.78
N LEU A 185 -8.19 -16.88 -6.48
CA LEU A 185 -8.05 -17.48 -5.16
C LEU A 185 -6.57 -17.67 -4.79
N GLY A 186 -5.74 -18.12 -5.74
CA GLY A 186 -4.29 -18.23 -5.56
C GLY A 186 -3.63 -16.87 -5.31
N PHE A 187 -4.04 -15.83 -6.03
CA PHE A 187 -3.50 -14.48 -5.84
C PHE A 187 -3.87 -13.90 -4.47
N TYR A 188 -5.15 -13.97 -4.06
CA TYR A 188 -5.58 -13.56 -2.72
C TYR A 188 -4.92 -14.39 -1.62
N GLY A 189 -4.71 -15.70 -1.85
CA GLY A 189 -3.90 -16.54 -0.97
C GLY A 189 -2.46 -16.02 -0.84
N SER A 190 -1.83 -15.62 -1.95
CA SER A 190 -0.47 -15.06 -1.95
C SER A 190 -0.37 -13.73 -1.18
N LEU A 191 -1.41 -12.89 -1.26
CA LEU A 191 -1.53 -11.64 -0.50
C LEU A 191 -1.64 -11.91 1.00
N LEU A 192 -2.46 -12.91 1.38
CA LEU A 192 -2.62 -13.32 2.78
C LEU A 192 -1.31 -13.87 3.36
N LEU A 193 -0.59 -14.72 2.63
CA LEU A 193 0.70 -15.28 3.07
C LEU A 193 1.76 -14.20 3.32
N ARG A 194 1.69 -13.08 2.60
CA ARG A 194 2.66 -11.97 2.71
C ARG A 194 2.20 -10.81 3.58
N ILE A 195 1.00 -10.87 4.15
CA ILE A 195 0.41 -9.74 4.88
C ILE A 195 1.26 -9.26 6.07
N SER A 196 2.04 -10.14 6.69
CA SER A 196 2.93 -9.80 7.81
C SER A 196 4.26 -9.16 7.40
N VAL A 197 4.68 -9.39 6.14
CA VAL A 197 5.95 -8.92 5.55
C VAL A 197 5.77 -7.65 4.72
N ASP A 198 4.59 -7.51 4.12
CA ASP A 198 4.18 -6.31 3.39
C ASP A 198 4.06 -5.10 4.33
N VAL A 199 4.13 -3.91 3.75
CA VAL A 199 4.05 -2.65 4.51
C VAL A 199 2.69 -2.54 5.19
N LYS A 200 2.67 -2.56 6.52
CA LYS A 200 1.44 -2.41 7.32
C LYS A 200 0.90 -0.99 7.15
N ARG A 201 -0.38 -0.89 6.78
CA ARG A 201 -1.12 0.37 6.62
C ARG A 201 -2.06 0.61 7.81
N LYS A 202 -2.59 1.83 7.95
CA LYS A 202 -3.53 2.19 9.02
C LYS A 202 -4.79 1.32 9.04
N ASP A 203 -5.22 0.87 7.86
CA ASP A 203 -6.37 -0.01 7.67
C ASP A 203 -6.00 -1.50 7.66
N PHE A 204 -4.94 -1.89 8.38
CA PHE A 204 -4.44 -3.27 8.39
C PHE A 204 -5.50 -4.28 8.86
N LYS A 205 -6.23 -3.97 9.93
CA LYS A 205 -7.24 -4.89 10.49
C LYS A 205 -8.39 -5.11 9.51
N GLU A 206 -8.90 -4.03 8.94
CA GLU A 206 -9.96 -4.02 7.94
C GLU A 206 -9.52 -4.77 6.69
N GLN A 207 -8.27 -4.59 6.26
CA GLN A 207 -7.70 -5.32 5.13
C GLN A 207 -7.56 -6.82 5.43
N VAL A 208 -7.20 -7.24 6.65
CA VAL A 208 -7.17 -8.67 7.03
C VAL A 208 -8.58 -9.27 6.97
N VAL A 209 -9.56 -8.59 7.58
CA VAL A 209 -10.97 -9.03 7.57
C VAL A 209 -11.48 -9.16 6.14
N HIS A 210 -11.17 -8.19 5.27
CA HIS A 210 -11.47 -8.28 3.85
C HIS A 210 -10.89 -9.53 3.19
N HIS A 211 -9.58 -9.78 3.32
CA HIS A 211 -8.94 -10.92 2.65
C HIS A 211 -9.53 -12.26 3.14
N LEU A 212 -9.81 -12.38 4.44
CA LEU A 212 -10.49 -13.56 4.96
C LEU A 212 -11.90 -13.69 4.37
N ALA A 213 -12.69 -12.63 4.38
CA ALA A 213 -14.03 -12.62 3.81
C ALA A 213 -14.04 -12.97 2.31
N THR A 214 -13.13 -12.41 1.51
CA THR A 214 -13.04 -12.69 0.07
C THR A 214 -12.58 -14.13 -0.18
N ILE A 215 -11.58 -14.64 0.54
CA ILE A 215 -11.13 -16.04 0.39
C ILE A 215 -12.26 -17.01 0.75
N PHE A 216 -13.01 -16.75 1.82
CA PHE A 216 -14.18 -17.55 2.17
C PHE A 216 -15.29 -17.43 1.13
N LEU A 217 -15.59 -16.23 0.61
CA LEU A 217 -16.58 -16.03 -0.46
C LEU A 217 -16.19 -16.77 -1.75
N LEU A 218 -14.94 -16.69 -2.19
CA LEU A 218 -14.47 -17.41 -3.38
C LEU A 218 -14.54 -18.93 -3.17
N SER A 219 -14.04 -19.41 -2.03
CA SER A 219 -14.03 -20.85 -1.72
C SER A 219 -15.45 -21.42 -1.59
N PHE A 220 -16.32 -20.72 -0.85
CA PHE A 220 -17.70 -21.14 -0.64
C PHE A 220 -18.51 -21.06 -1.93
N SER A 221 -18.42 -19.94 -2.68
CA SER A 221 -19.15 -19.81 -3.94
C SER A 221 -18.73 -20.84 -4.98
N TYR A 222 -17.46 -21.25 -4.99
CA TYR A 222 -17.00 -22.34 -5.83
C TYR A 222 -17.64 -23.68 -5.40
N CYS A 223 -17.52 -24.05 -4.13
CA CYS A 223 -18.08 -25.31 -3.60
C CYS A 223 -19.60 -25.40 -3.74
N ALA A 224 -20.32 -24.30 -3.55
CA ALA A 224 -21.78 -24.23 -3.66
C ALA A 224 -22.27 -24.03 -5.11
N ASN A 225 -21.37 -24.03 -6.10
CA ASN A 225 -21.69 -23.79 -7.50
C ASN A 225 -22.36 -22.42 -7.78
N TYR A 226 -22.02 -21.38 -7.00
CA TYR A 226 -22.38 -19.97 -7.23
C TYR A 226 -21.43 -19.28 -8.22
N ILE A 227 -20.92 -20.01 -9.21
CA ILE A 227 -19.84 -19.55 -10.09
C ILE A 227 -20.28 -18.34 -10.92
N ARG A 228 -21.51 -18.36 -11.46
CA ARG A 228 -22.04 -17.27 -12.28
C ARG A 228 -22.06 -15.95 -11.52
N ILE A 229 -22.59 -15.92 -10.30
CA ILE A 229 -22.62 -14.70 -9.51
C ILE A 229 -21.24 -14.32 -8.97
N GLY A 230 -20.43 -15.29 -8.55
CA GLY A 230 -19.11 -14.98 -8.01
C GLY A 230 -18.12 -14.46 -9.06
N THR A 231 -18.19 -14.92 -10.31
CA THR A 231 -17.40 -14.31 -11.41
C THR A 231 -17.78 -12.84 -11.65
N LEU A 232 -19.06 -12.46 -11.53
CA LEU A 232 -19.51 -11.07 -11.61
C LEU A 232 -19.01 -10.24 -10.42
N VAL A 233 -19.04 -10.83 -9.22
CA VAL A 233 -18.46 -10.20 -8.02
C VAL A 233 -16.98 -9.90 -8.27
N MET A 234 -16.19 -10.89 -8.69
CA MET A 234 -14.75 -10.71 -8.94
C MET A 234 -14.48 -9.63 -9.99
N LEU A 235 -15.14 -9.67 -11.15
CA LEU A 235 -14.96 -8.67 -12.21
C LEU A 235 -15.35 -7.25 -11.75
N LEU A 236 -16.47 -7.12 -11.03
CA LEU A 236 -16.87 -5.85 -10.43
C LEU A 236 -15.78 -5.38 -9.46
N HIS A 237 -15.12 -6.29 -8.74
CA HIS A 237 -14.07 -5.97 -7.78
C HIS A 237 -12.78 -5.46 -8.40
N ASP A 238 -12.32 -6.11 -9.46
CA ASP A 238 -11.06 -5.71 -10.10
C ASP A 238 -11.16 -4.34 -10.80
N SER A 239 -12.35 -3.90 -11.21
CA SER A 239 -12.55 -2.68 -12.01
C SER A 239 -11.98 -1.39 -11.40
N SER A 240 -12.10 -1.18 -10.09
CA SER A 240 -11.54 0.02 -9.41
C SER A 240 -10.05 -0.10 -9.15
N ASP A 241 -9.55 -1.31 -8.90
CA ASP A 241 -8.21 -1.53 -8.36
C ASP A 241 -7.14 -1.28 -9.43
N ILE A 242 -7.49 -1.48 -10.70
CA ILE A 242 -6.66 -1.12 -11.86
C ILE A 242 -6.31 0.37 -11.87
N LEU A 243 -7.15 1.25 -11.33
CA LEU A 243 -6.90 2.69 -11.29
C LEU A 243 -6.20 3.14 -10.01
N LEU A 244 -6.43 2.44 -8.89
CA LEU A 244 -5.83 2.75 -7.61
C LEU A 244 -4.30 2.54 -7.61
N GLU A 245 -3.85 1.41 -8.14
CA GLU A 245 -2.42 1.05 -8.13
C GLU A 245 -1.54 1.98 -8.99
N PRO A 246 -1.90 2.38 -10.21
CA PRO A 246 -1.11 3.35 -10.98
C PRO A 246 -1.17 4.76 -10.38
N ALA A 247 -2.27 5.16 -9.72
CA ALA A 247 -2.30 6.42 -8.97
C ALA A 247 -1.21 6.44 -7.88
N LYS A 248 -1.03 5.34 -7.13
CA LYS A 248 0.07 5.20 -6.15
C LYS A 248 1.44 5.23 -6.82
N MET A 249 1.60 4.53 -7.95
CA MET A 249 2.85 4.53 -8.72
C MET A 249 3.28 5.95 -9.11
N PHE A 250 2.35 6.76 -9.63
CA PHE A 250 2.63 8.15 -10.01
C PHE A 250 2.82 9.07 -8.81
N ASN A 251 2.18 8.79 -7.67
CA ASN A 251 2.44 9.53 -6.42
C ASN A 251 3.90 9.36 -5.94
N TYR A 252 4.53 8.21 -6.22
CA TYR A 252 5.94 7.98 -5.91
C TYR A 252 6.90 8.54 -6.97
N GLY A 253 6.43 8.71 -8.21
CA GLY A 253 7.20 9.28 -9.32
C GLY A 253 7.43 10.79 -9.19
N ALA A 254 8.54 11.28 -9.72
CA ALA A 254 8.82 12.71 -9.74
C ALA A 254 8.12 13.38 -10.94
N GLY A 255 7.29 14.41 -10.70
CA GLY A 255 6.69 15.23 -11.75
C GLY A 255 5.34 14.74 -12.31
N TRP A 256 4.75 13.66 -11.77
CA TRP A 256 3.52 13.05 -12.29
C TRP A 256 2.25 13.43 -11.50
N ARG A 257 2.26 14.59 -10.82
CA ARG A 257 1.17 15.01 -9.92
C ARG A 257 -0.19 15.06 -10.63
N ARG A 258 -0.25 15.66 -11.83
CA ARG A 258 -1.49 15.77 -12.61
C ARG A 258 -2.10 14.42 -12.97
N SER A 259 -1.27 13.47 -13.39
CA SER A 259 -1.72 12.10 -13.73
C SER A 259 -2.17 11.35 -12.50
N CYS A 260 -1.44 11.47 -11.37
CA CYS A 260 -1.83 10.92 -10.08
C CYS A 260 -3.21 11.43 -9.64
N ASP A 261 -3.42 12.75 -9.67
CA ASP A 261 -4.67 13.38 -9.24
C ASP A 261 -5.84 12.98 -10.14
N THR A 262 -5.62 12.94 -11.46
CA THR A 262 -6.64 12.52 -12.43
C THR A 262 -7.05 11.06 -12.20
N LEU A 263 -6.07 10.16 -12.03
CA LEU A 263 -6.34 8.75 -11.77
C LEU A 263 -7.01 8.53 -10.42
N PHE A 264 -6.65 9.32 -9.40
CA PHE A 264 -7.31 9.26 -8.09
C PHE A 264 -8.79 9.67 -8.16
N VAL A 265 -9.11 10.74 -8.90
CA VAL A 265 -10.51 11.16 -9.10
C VAL A 265 -11.29 10.10 -9.89
N MET A 266 -10.70 9.57 -10.98
CA MET A 266 -11.32 8.48 -11.74
C MET A 266 -11.56 7.24 -10.88
N PHE A 267 -10.56 6.85 -10.08
CA PHE A 267 -10.67 5.76 -9.10
C PHE A 267 -11.81 6.02 -8.12
N ALA A 268 -11.91 7.22 -7.53
CA ALA A 268 -12.94 7.54 -6.56
C ALA A 268 -14.35 7.43 -7.16
N VAL A 269 -14.55 7.95 -8.37
CA VAL A 269 -15.84 7.84 -9.08
C VAL A 269 -16.18 6.39 -9.36
N ILE A 270 -15.26 5.63 -9.95
CA ILE A 270 -15.50 4.23 -10.30
C ILE A 270 -15.74 3.39 -9.05
N PHE A 271 -14.95 3.57 -7.99
CA PHE A 271 -15.14 2.88 -6.71
C PHE A 271 -16.53 3.15 -6.14
N LEU A 272 -16.97 4.41 -6.07
CA LEU A 272 -18.29 4.74 -5.52
C LEU A 272 -19.43 4.14 -6.34
N VAL A 273 -19.34 4.20 -7.68
CA VAL A 273 -20.35 3.61 -8.57
C VAL A 273 -20.37 2.09 -8.46
N THR A 274 -19.22 1.43 -8.59
CA THR A 274 -19.19 -0.05 -8.59
C THR A 274 -19.50 -0.64 -7.22
N ARG A 275 -19.05 -0.01 -6.13
CA ARG A 275 -19.18 -0.53 -4.75
C ARG A 275 -20.40 -0.08 -3.98
N LEU A 276 -20.84 1.17 -4.15
CA LEU A 276 -21.98 1.69 -3.40
C LEU A 276 -23.27 1.71 -4.19
N VAL A 277 -23.21 1.64 -5.52
CA VAL A 277 -24.40 1.61 -6.37
C VAL A 277 -24.59 0.21 -6.96
N ILE A 278 -23.67 -0.26 -7.82
CA ILE A 278 -23.85 -1.51 -8.56
C ILE A 278 -23.84 -2.72 -7.62
N PHE A 279 -22.85 -2.84 -6.73
CA PHE A 279 -22.77 -4.00 -5.84
C PHE A 279 -24.03 -4.21 -4.97
N PRO A 280 -24.54 -3.22 -4.20
CA PRO A 280 -25.75 -3.43 -3.41
C PRO A 280 -27.02 -3.57 -4.26
N SER A 281 -27.20 -2.72 -5.29
CA SER A 281 -28.46 -2.69 -6.07
C SER A 281 -28.60 -3.84 -7.06
N LYS A 282 -27.47 -4.39 -7.56
CA LYS A 282 -27.47 -5.47 -8.55
C LYS A 282 -27.03 -6.79 -7.93
N ILE A 283 -25.83 -6.87 -7.38
CA ILE A 283 -25.26 -8.13 -6.89
C ILE A 283 -25.99 -8.60 -5.63
N ILE A 284 -26.03 -7.79 -4.58
CA ILE A 284 -26.69 -8.17 -3.31
C ILE A 284 -28.19 -8.39 -3.52
N HIS A 285 -28.86 -7.54 -4.31
CA HIS A 285 -30.25 -7.77 -4.67
C HIS A 285 -30.47 -9.11 -5.40
N THR A 286 -29.56 -9.47 -6.31
CA THR A 286 -29.62 -10.75 -7.03
C THR A 286 -29.46 -11.94 -6.09
N THR A 287 -28.59 -11.84 -5.07
CA THR A 287 -28.33 -12.94 -4.13
C THR A 287 -29.33 -13.02 -2.99
N LEU A 288 -29.97 -11.92 -2.60
CA LEU A 288 -30.97 -11.87 -1.52
C LEU A 288 -32.41 -12.02 -2.01
N VAL A 289 -32.75 -11.45 -3.17
CA VAL A 289 -34.14 -11.39 -3.63
C VAL A 289 -34.38 -12.37 -4.77
N LEU A 290 -33.56 -12.28 -5.82
CA LEU A 290 -33.81 -13.03 -7.06
C LEU A 290 -33.55 -14.53 -6.91
N SER A 291 -32.59 -14.91 -6.08
CA SER A 291 -32.34 -16.31 -5.72
C SER A 291 -33.55 -16.98 -5.06
N MET A 292 -34.33 -16.23 -4.26
CA MET A 292 -35.53 -16.73 -3.59
C MET A 292 -36.69 -17.02 -4.56
N GLU A 293 -36.65 -16.49 -5.79
CA GLU A 293 -37.58 -16.89 -6.84
C GLU A 293 -37.30 -18.31 -7.36
N VAL A 294 -36.10 -18.85 -7.10
CA VAL A 294 -35.63 -20.14 -7.61
C VAL A 294 -35.59 -21.22 -6.53
N PHE A 295 -35.15 -20.88 -5.32
CA PHE A 295 -35.05 -21.84 -4.21
C PHE A 295 -35.35 -21.20 -2.86
N GLU A 296 -35.83 -22.00 -1.91
CA GLU A 296 -36.08 -21.52 -0.54
C GLU A 296 -34.77 -21.28 0.23
N PRO A 297 -34.70 -20.26 1.10
CA PRO A 297 -33.51 -19.98 1.90
C PRO A 297 -33.08 -21.15 2.78
N PHE A 298 -31.79 -21.52 2.68
CA PHE A 298 -31.13 -22.54 3.52
C PHE A 298 -29.90 -21.94 4.22
N ALA A 299 -29.22 -22.69 5.10
CA ALA A 299 -28.13 -22.13 5.91
C ALA A 299 -26.97 -21.56 5.06
N GLY A 300 -26.57 -22.26 3.99
CA GLY A 300 -25.56 -21.79 3.03
C GLY A 300 -25.94 -20.49 2.31
N TYR A 301 -27.23 -20.27 2.02
CA TYR A 301 -27.74 -19.00 1.49
C TYR A 301 -27.49 -17.84 2.46
N TYR A 302 -27.79 -18.02 3.75
CA TYR A 302 -27.55 -16.98 4.76
C TYR A 302 -26.05 -16.74 4.97
N PHE A 303 -25.25 -17.80 5.04
CA PHE A 303 -23.81 -17.71 5.19
C PHE A 303 -23.15 -16.86 4.10
N PHE A 304 -23.48 -17.15 2.82
CA PHE A 304 -22.95 -16.39 1.69
C PHE A 304 -23.35 -14.92 1.72
N ASN A 305 -24.64 -14.64 1.96
CA ASN A 305 -25.14 -13.27 1.99
C ASN A 305 -24.59 -12.46 3.17
N ILE A 306 -24.39 -13.07 4.34
CA ILE A 306 -23.73 -12.40 5.47
C ILE A 306 -22.31 -11.97 5.10
N LEU A 307 -21.55 -12.84 4.44
CA LEU A 307 -20.20 -12.50 3.99
C LEU A 307 -20.20 -11.36 2.95
N LEU A 308 -21.16 -11.34 2.01
CA LEU A 308 -21.34 -10.22 1.08
C LEU A 308 -21.70 -8.91 1.81
N MET A 309 -22.51 -8.98 2.87
CA MET A 309 -22.84 -7.81 3.70
C MET A 309 -21.64 -7.30 4.50
N VAL A 310 -20.78 -8.20 5.01
CA VAL A 310 -19.49 -7.83 5.62
C VAL A 310 -18.62 -7.08 4.61
N LEU A 311 -18.53 -7.60 3.39
CA LEU A 311 -17.79 -6.96 2.30
C LEU A 311 -18.37 -5.57 1.98
N GLN A 312 -19.70 -5.43 1.94
CA GLN A 312 -20.34 -4.12 1.75
C GLN A 312 -20.06 -3.14 2.89
N GLY A 313 -20.04 -3.60 4.14
CA GLY A 313 -19.67 -2.77 5.28
C GLY A 313 -18.25 -2.20 5.15
N LEU A 314 -17.31 -3.03 4.70
CA LEU A 314 -15.93 -2.61 4.42
C LEU A 314 -15.85 -1.60 3.28
N HIS A 315 -16.64 -1.76 2.21
CA HIS A 315 -16.73 -0.77 1.14
C HIS A 315 -17.23 0.59 1.62
N ILE A 316 -18.25 0.60 2.49
CA ILE A 316 -18.76 1.85 3.08
C ILE A 316 -17.66 2.51 3.94
N PHE A 317 -16.89 1.72 4.70
CA PHE A 317 -15.75 2.23 5.46
C PHE A 317 -14.71 2.90 4.55
N TRP A 318 -14.25 2.23 3.49
CA TRP A 318 -13.28 2.82 2.57
C TRP A 318 -13.85 3.99 1.76
N ALA A 319 -15.13 3.96 1.40
CA ALA A 319 -15.79 5.08 0.74
C ALA A 319 -15.76 6.35 1.59
N LYS A 320 -15.92 6.25 2.91
CA LYS A 320 -15.78 7.40 3.82
C LYS A 320 -14.37 7.99 3.78
N LEU A 321 -13.33 7.15 3.74
CA LEU A 321 -11.94 7.61 3.63
C LEU A 321 -11.68 8.28 2.28
N ILE A 322 -12.17 7.69 1.19
CA ILE A 322 -12.03 8.26 -0.16
C ILE A 322 -12.74 9.61 -0.25
N LEU A 323 -13.97 9.72 0.26
CA LEU A 323 -14.73 10.97 0.24
C LEU A 323 -14.03 12.07 1.06
N HIS A 324 -13.46 11.72 2.22
CA HIS A 324 -12.68 12.64 3.03
C HIS A 324 -11.43 13.14 2.30
N MET A 325 -10.70 12.26 1.61
CA MET A 325 -9.55 12.64 0.77
C MET A 325 -9.96 13.56 -0.38
N VAL A 326 -11.08 13.26 -1.06
CA VAL A 326 -11.63 14.11 -2.14
C VAL A 326 -12.04 15.48 -1.60
N TYR A 327 -12.67 15.55 -0.42
CA TYR A 327 -13.03 16.81 0.21
C TYR A 327 -11.80 17.68 0.54
N LYS A 328 -10.73 17.07 1.06
CA LYS A 328 -9.44 17.77 1.26
C LYS A 328 -8.84 18.26 -0.06
N PHE A 329 -8.91 17.44 -1.11
CA PHE A 329 -8.46 17.79 -2.45
C PHE A 329 -9.18 19.03 -3.01
N LEU A 330 -10.51 19.08 -2.88
CA LEU A 330 -11.33 20.21 -3.35
C LEU A 330 -11.07 21.51 -2.57
N LYS A 331 -10.67 21.42 -1.30
CA LYS A 331 -10.34 22.58 -0.46
C LYS A 331 -8.93 23.15 -0.71
N GLY A 332 -8.16 22.58 -1.64
CA GLY A 332 -6.78 23.02 -1.92
C GLY A 332 -5.79 22.72 -0.79
N LYS A 333 -6.23 22.06 0.29
CA LYS A 333 -5.37 21.54 1.37
C LYS A 333 -4.91 20.14 1.00
N LEU A 334 -4.19 20.01 -0.11
CA LEU A 334 -3.60 18.73 -0.51
C LEU A 334 -2.23 18.54 0.13
N GLU A 335 -2.18 18.65 1.45
CA GLU A 335 -1.07 18.10 2.22
C GLU A 335 -1.41 16.69 2.67
N LYS A 336 -0.88 15.76 1.86
CA LYS A 336 -0.59 14.35 2.13
C LYS A 336 -1.74 13.36 2.33
N ASP A 337 -1.43 12.17 1.84
CA ASP A 337 -2.26 10.97 1.82
C ASP A 337 -2.33 10.37 3.23
N GLU A 338 -3.48 10.46 3.91
CA GLU A 338 -3.67 9.90 5.26
C GLU A 338 -3.55 8.36 5.29
N ARG A 339 -3.59 7.70 4.12
CA ARG A 339 -3.30 6.25 4.01
C ARG A 339 -1.79 5.95 4.02
N SER A 340 -0.94 6.97 4.06
CA SER A 340 0.50 6.82 4.18
C SER A 340 0.96 6.77 5.64
N ASP A 341 1.97 5.93 5.89
CA ASP A 341 2.47 5.40 7.15
C ASP A 341 2.40 6.35 8.38
N GLU A 342 2.05 5.79 9.55
CA GLU A 342 1.89 6.47 10.86
C GLU A 342 3.08 7.34 11.30
N GLU A 343 4.27 7.09 10.78
CA GLU A 343 5.48 7.84 11.17
C GLU A 343 5.89 8.94 10.18
N SER A 344 5.27 9.03 8.99
CA SER A 344 5.55 10.15 8.06
C SER A 344 4.82 11.43 8.44
N GLU A 345 3.69 11.32 9.14
CA GLU A 345 2.87 12.48 9.54
C GLU A 345 3.58 13.37 10.56
N VAL A 346 4.31 12.76 11.51
CA VAL A 346 5.04 13.49 12.57
C VAL A 346 6.27 14.23 12.03
N GLU A 347 6.90 13.75 10.95
CA GLU A 347 8.11 14.37 10.41
C GLU A 347 7.83 15.63 9.61
N GLU A 348 6.67 15.72 8.95
CA GLU A 348 6.40 16.84 8.05
C GLU A 348 5.58 17.98 8.69
N GLU A 349 4.78 17.70 9.71
CA GLU A 349 4.14 18.76 10.53
C GLU A 349 5.14 19.45 11.49
N GLU A 350 6.23 18.78 11.86
CA GLU A 350 7.28 19.38 12.71
C GLU A 350 8.35 20.15 11.92
N GLU A 351 8.58 19.83 10.64
CA GLU A 351 9.49 20.61 9.78
C GLU A 351 8.91 21.99 9.44
N ASP A 352 7.58 22.13 9.31
CA ASP A 352 6.91 23.41 9.04
C ASP A 352 6.89 24.32 10.29
N LYS A 353 6.96 23.73 11.50
CA LYS A 353 7.04 24.47 12.77
C LYS A 353 8.48 24.77 13.25
N GLY A 354 9.50 24.19 12.62
CA GLY A 354 10.90 24.37 13.00
C GLY A 354 11.58 25.64 12.46
N GLY A 355 10.84 26.50 11.75
CA GLY A 355 11.35 27.69 11.08
C GLY A 355 11.35 28.99 11.90
N GLU A 356 10.70 29.03 13.05
CA GLU A 356 10.67 30.23 13.91
C GLU A 356 11.51 30.06 15.18
N GLU A 357 12.31 31.09 15.44
CA GLU A 357 13.46 31.12 16.34
C GLU A 357 13.16 30.85 17.82
N ASN A 358 14.13 30.23 18.52
CA ASN A 358 14.60 30.76 19.79
C ASN A 358 16.12 30.52 19.90
N LYS A 359 16.89 31.60 19.69
CA LYS A 359 18.31 31.67 20.03
C LYS A 359 18.41 32.03 21.51
N ASP A 360 19.10 31.20 22.28
CA ASP A 360 19.82 31.67 23.47
C ASP A 360 21.20 31.02 23.51
N PRO A 361 22.27 31.73 23.95
CA PRO A 361 23.65 31.35 23.70
C PRO A 361 24.27 30.60 24.89
N GLY A 362 25.22 29.73 24.57
CA GLY A 362 26.19 29.22 25.53
C GLY A 362 25.90 27.79 25.98
N VAL A 363 26.64 26.85 25.39
CA VAL A 363 27.58 25.95 26.09
C VAL A 363 28.23 25.10 24.99
N ASP A 364 29.51 25.37 24.75
CA ASP A 364 30.38 24.51 23.95
C ASP A 364 30.60 23.19 24.70
N CYS A 365 30.38 22.05 24.03
CA CYS A 365 31.15 20.86 24.35
C CYS A 365 31.41 20.04 23.08
N TYR A 366 32.71 19.82 22.86
CA TYR A 366 33.32 19.19 21.71
C TYR A 366 32.95 17.70 21.61
N TRP A 367 32.46 17.29 20.44
CA TRP A 367 32.66 15.94 19.92
C TRP A 367 33.10 16.05 18.46
N GLU A 368 34.15 15.30 18.13
CA GLU A 368 34.87 15.28 16.87
C GLU A 368 33.94 15.26 15.65
N LYS A 369 34.00 16.34 14.86
CA LYS A 369 33.52 16.36 13.48
C LYS A 369 34.42 15.47 12.63
N ASN A 370 34.16 14.17 12.64
CA ASN A 370 34.58 13.27 11.58
C ASN A 370 33.36 12.66 10.89
N SER A 371 32.70 13.49 10.09
CA SER A 371 31.90 13.13 8.91
C SER A 371 31.45 14.42 8.23
N ASN A 372 32.39 15.07 7.53
CA ASN A 372 32.09 16.20 6.64
C ASN A 372 31.25 15.68 5.46
N PRO A 373 29.97 16.08 5.29
CA PRO A 373 29.19 15.76 4.08
C PRO A 373 29.85 16.36 2.82
N HIS A 374 30.65 17.40 3.01
CA HIS A 374 31.36 18.12 1.98
C HIS A 374 32.59 17.37 1.40
N LEU A 375 33.08 16.32 2.08
CA LEU A 375 34.23 15.54 1.61
C LEU A 375 33.81 14.36 0.71
N VAL A 376 32.61 13.81 0.89
CA VAL A 376 32.10 12.68 0.08
C VAL A 376 31.71 13.13 -1.33
N LEU A 377 31.38 14.41 -1.54
CA LEU A 377 31.15 15.00 -2.87
C LEU A 377 32.44 15.18 -3.69
N ARG A 378 33.64 15.03 -3.10
CA ARG A 378 34.91 15.14 -3.84
C ARG A 378 35.42 13.82 -4.42
N LEU A 379 34.84 12.68 -4.05
CA LEU A 379 35.32 11.35 -4.46
C LEU A 379 34.52 10.69 -5.59
N ARG A 380 33.44 11.32 -6.07
CA ARG A 380 32.82 10.98 -7.35
C ARG A 380 32.56 12.27 -8.09
N GLY A 381 33.22 12.45 -9.24
CA GLY A 381 33.12 13.63 -10.12
C GLY A 381 31.70 13.84 -10.66
N GLY A 382 30.79 14.26 -9.79
CA GLY A 382 29.47 14.73 -10.14
C GLY A 382 29.55 16.18 -10.60
N ILE A 383 28.98 16.45 -11.77
CA ILE A 383 28.79 17.81 -12.28
C ILE A 383 27.75 18.49 -11.38
N ILE A 384 28.18 19.47 -10.58
CA ILE A 384 27.27 20.30 -9.78
C ILE A 384 26.45 21.17 -10.74
N GLU A 385 25.12 21.17 -10.55
CA GLU A 385 24.20 22.01 -11.30
C GLU A 385 24.64 23.50 -11.26
N PRO A 386 24.66 24.23 -12.40
CA PRO A 386 25.22 25.59 -12.46
C PRO A 386 24.57 26.58 -11.49
N SER A 387 23.27 26.44 -11.24
CA SER A 387 22.48 27.24 -10.29
C SER A 387 22.95 27.08 -8.84
N LEU A 388 23.15 25.83 -8.40
CA LEU A 388 23.65 25.49 -7.07
C LEU A 388 25.11 25.88 -6.90
N LYS A 389 25.93 25.80 -7.97
CA LYS A 389 27.31 26.28 -7.97
C LYS A 389 27.37 27.80 -7.74
N GLN A 390 26.52 28.57 -8.42
CA GLN A 390 26.44 30.03 -8.22
C GLN A 390 25.98 30.38 -6.80
N LEU A 391 24.99 29.65 -6.27
CA LEU A 391 24.55 29.85 -4.89
C LEU A 391 25.68 29.57 -3.89
N ALA A 392 26.39 28.45 -4.06
CA ALA A 392 27.53 28.10 -3.21
C ALA A 392 28.67 29.14 -3.33
N GLN A 393 28.95 29.64 -4.53
CA GLN A 393 29.93 30.71 -4.76
C GLN A 393 29.55 32.00 -4.03
N LYS A 394 28.29 32.43 -4.10
CA LYS A 394 27.79 33.64 -3.43
C LYS A 394 27.97 33.62 -1.90
N TYR A 395 27.78 32.46 -1.27
CA TYR A 395 27.88 32.35 0.19
C TYR A 395 29.30 32.06 0.69
N ASN A 396 30.07 31.27 -0.07
CA ASN A 396 31.36 30.76 0.37
C ASN A 396 32.55 31.48 -0.27
N CYS A 397 32.48 31.84 -1.54
CA CYS A 397 33.63 32.29 -2.32
C CYS A 397 33.64 33.81 -2.50
N ASP A 398 32.48 34.39 -2.80
CA ASP A 398 32.30 35.82 -3.01
C ASP A 398 32.29 36.54 -1.66
N ARG A 399 33.49 36.77 -1.14
CA ARG A 399 33.75 37.41 0.15
C ARG A 399 34.99 38.27 0.06
N ILE A 400 35.01 39.32 0.86
CA ILE A 400 36.20 40.14 1.07
C ILE A 400 36.87 39.71 2.36
N ILE A 401 38.21 39.71 2.39
CA ILE A 401 39.00 39.37 3.57
C ILE A 401 39.78 40.61 4.03
N CYS A 402 39.69 40.93 5.32
CA CYS A 402 40.55 41.95 5.92
C CYS A 402 42.01 41.48 5.95
N ARG A 403 42.96 42.31 5.49
CA ARG A 403 44.39 41.92 5.53
C ARG A 403 45.00 41.92 6.93
N LYS A 404 44.38 42.62 7.88
CA LYS A 404 44.88 42.72 9.27
C LYS A 404 44.36 41.60 10.16
N CYS A 405 43.05 41.38 10.17
CA CYS A 405 42.40 40.43 11.09
C CYS A 405 41.81 39.20 10.40
N TYR A 406 41.95 39.06 9.07
CA TYR A 406 41.45 37.93 8.29
C TYR A 406 39.93 37.69 8.40
N ALA A 407 39.17 38.65 8.94
CA ALA A 407 37.73 38.60 9.02
C ALA A 407 37.11 38.50 7.61
N ARG A 408 36.07 37.67 7.49
CA ARG A 408 35.30 37.45 6.27
C ARG A 408 34.15 38.45 6.21
N LEU A 409 34.15 39.29 5.18
CA LEU A 409 33.24 40.41 5.00
C LEU A 409 32.35 40.20 3.78
N HIS A 410 31.23 40.91 3.76
CA HIS A 410 30.34 40.98 2.61
C HIS A 410 31.08 41.55 1.37
N PRO A 411 30.79 41.09 0.13
CA PRO A 411 31.43 41.58 -1.10
C PRO A 411 31.40 43.09 -1.33
N ARG A 412 30.44 43.80 -0.72
CA ARG A 412 30.29 45.26 -0.82
C ARG A 412 30.89 46.02 0.37
N ALA A 413 31.62 45.34 1.26
CA ALA A 413 32.25 45.98 2.40
C ALA A 413 33.43 46.86 1.95
N ILE A 414 33.48 48.10 2.44
CA ILE A 414 34.53 49.09 2.10
C ILE A 414 35.57 49.20 3.23
N LYS A 415 35.24 48.74 4.44
CA LYS A 415 36.11 48.77 5.61
C LYS A 415 35.80 47.61 6.57
N CYS A 416 36.79 47.24 7.38
CA CYS A 416 36.66 46.33 8.51
C CYS A 416 36.96 47.11 9.79
N GLY A 417 35.94 47.57 10.51
CA GLY A 417 36.13 48.53 11.60
C GLY A 417 36.76 49.84 11.09
N HIS A 418 37.98 50.15 11.54
CA HIS A 418 38.74 51.34 11.13
C HIS A 418 39.72 51.12 9.96
N THR A 419 39.94 49.89 9.48
CA THR A 419 40.88 49.62 8.37
C THR A 419 40.15 49.51 7.02
N ARG A 420 40.67 50.22 6.01
CA ARG A 420 40.26 50.06 4.59
C ARG A 420 41.13 49.05 3.82
N ASN A 421 42.10 48.42 4.50
CA ASN A 421 43.00 47.46 3.88
C ASN A 421 42.36 46.07 3.77
N ILE A 422 41.57 45.87 2.72
CA ILE A 422 40.77 44.68 2.43
C ILE A 422 41.15 44.11 1.05
N ARG A 423 40.94 42.81 0.82
CA ARG A 423 41.18 42.14 -0.47
C ARG A 423 40.09 41.13 -0.83
N PRO A 424 39.84 40.83 -2.11
CA PRO A 424 38.99 39.71 -2.49
C PRO A 424 39.53 38.38 -1.96
N ARG A 425 38.64 37.45 -1.61
CA ARG A 425 39.02 36.07 -1.31
C ARG A 425 39.44 35.37 -2.61
N ILE A 426 40.71 35.03 -2.73
CA ILE A 426 41.22 34.16 -3.81
C ILE A 426 41.04 32.71 -3.33
N LEU A 427 40.45 31.87 -4.17
CA LEU A 427 40.18 30.45 -3.89
C LEU A 427 41.44 29.60 -4.05
#